data_AF-A0A938LYI2-F1
#
_entry.id   AF-A0A938LYI2-F1
#
_cell.length_a   1.000
_cell.length_b   1.000
_cell.length_c   1.000
_cell.angle_alpha   90.00
_cell.angle_beta   90.00
_cell.angle_gamma   90.00
#
_symmetry.space_group_name_H-M   'P 1'
#
loop_
_entity.id
_entity.type
_entity.pdbx_description
1 polymer ?
#
loop_
_entity_poly.entity_id
_entity_poly.type
_entity_poly.pdbx_seq_one_letter_code
_entity_poly.pdbx_strand_id
1 'polypeptide(L)'
;NPAFGFATWERAKVPVPPGLPDPIRDIRKGLPPALILIGSKDEFFPACQEFCAKGKELGSRVEIEAYEGQPHAFFNNAPWMEKTILRADEFLKSLGYLAEEPKVTPPTGAPQATPGGAPPAKGQGKAATGNAGRR
;
A
#
# COMPACT_ATOMS: atom_id res chain seq x y z
N ASN A 1 -40.27 1.50 21.66
CA ASN A 1 -38.95 0.88 21.94
C ASN A 1 -37.86 1.78 21.33
N PRO A 2 -37.35 2.78 22.06
CA PRO A 2 -36.30 3.66 21.57
C PRO A 2 -34.95 2.96 21.81
N ALA A 3 -34.51 2.14 20.85
CA ALA A 3 -33.26 1.37 20.99
C ALA A 3 -32.45 1.28 19.69
N PHE A 4 -32.68 2.20 18.74
CA PHE A 4 -31.84 2.33 17.54
C PHE A 4 -31.43 3.79 17.35
N GLY A 5 -30.62 4.28 18.28
CA GLY A 5 -29.79 5.46 18.05
C GLY A 5 -28.58 5.05 17.23
N PHE A 6 -28.43 5.63 16.05
CA PHE A 6 -27.18 5.62 15.27
C PHE A 6 -26.12 6.41 16.06
N ALA A 7 -25.56 5.80 17.09
CA ALA A 7 -24.42 6.34 17.82
C ALA A 7 -23.21 6.31 16.88
N THR A 8 -22.60 7.47 16.75
CA THR A 8 -21.31 7.76 16.13
C THR A 8 -20.31 6.62 16.36
N TRP A 9 -19.98 5.89 15.29
CA TRP A 9 -18.87 4.96 15.27
C TRP A 9 -17.58 5.78 15.21
N GLU A 10 -17.19 6.38 16.34
CA GLU A 10 -15.81 6.84 16.43
C GLU A 10 -14.93 5.61 16.34
N ARG A 11 -14.14 5.52 15.26
CA ARG A 11 -13.24 4.41 14.95
C ARG A 11 -12.07 4.44 15.93
N ALA A 12 -12.37 4.22 17.20
CA ALA A 12 -11.37 3.93 18.21
C ALA A 12 -10.58 2.73 17.69
N LYS A 13 -9.26 2.84 17.77
CA LYS A 13 -8.31 1.81 17.44
C LYS A 13 -8.44 0.69 18.48
N VAL A 14 -9.55 -0.05 18.45
CA VAL A 14 -9.82 -1.12 19.40
C VAL A 14 -8.76 -2.18 19.13
N PRO A 15 -7.88 -2.50 20.10
CA PRO A 15 -6.91 -3.55 19.91
C PRO A 15 -7.65 -4.85 19.61
N VAL A 16 -7.16 -5.59 18.60
CA VAL A 16 -7.72 -6.88 18.23
C VAL A 16 -7.69 -7.78 19.48
N PRO A 17 -8.82 -8.38 19.90
CA PRO A 17 -8.87 -9.19 21.10
C PRO A 17 -7.79 -10.28 21.10
N PRO A 18 -7.16 -10.57 22.25
CA PRO A 18 -6.19 -11.66 22.34
C PRO A 18 -6.86 -12.99 21.96
N GLY A 19 -6.22 -13.74 21.04
CA GLY A 19 -6.72 -15.03 20.54
C GLY A 19 -7.31 -14.99 19.12
N LEU A 20 -7.57 -13.81 18.54
CA LEU A 20 -7.94 -13.67 17.13
C LEU A 20 -6.71 -13.47 16.25
N PRO A 21 -6.66 -14.03 15.03
CA PRO A 21 -5.53 -13.87 14.13
C PRO A 21 -5.35 -12.40 13.74
N ASP A 22 -4.12 -11.91 13.89
CA ASP A 22 -3.72 -10.54 13.57
C ASP A 22 -2.47 -10.59 12.66
N PRO A 23 -2.56 -10.10 11.41
CA PRO A 23 -1.47 -10.16 10.45
C PRO A 23 -0.19 -9.45 10.88
N ILE A 24 -0.27 -8.48 11.78
CA ILE A 24 0.86 -7.65 12.26
C ILE A 24 1.50 -8.27 13.51
N ARG A 25 0.70 -8.89 14.39
CA ARG A 25 1.17 -9.55 15.61
C ARG A 25 1.69 -10.96 15.34
N ASP A 26 1.08 -11.68 14.42
CA ASP A 26 1.35 -13.10 14.19
C ASP A 26 2.41 -13.34 13.08
N ILE A 27 3.15 -12.29 12.72
CA ILE A 27 4.30 -12.35 11.80
C ILE A 27 5.40 -13.19 12.45
N ARG A 28 5.83 -14.23 11.74
CA ARG A 28 6.87 -15.17 12.18
C ARG A 28 7.94 -15.38 11.11
N LYS A 29 9.10 -15.88 11.53
CA LYS A 29 10.17 -16.27 10.60
C LYS A 29 9.67 -17.34 9.63
N GLY A 30 10.10 -17.26 8.37
CA GLY A 30 9.67 -18.16 7.31
C GLY A 30 8.32 -17.79 6.68
N LEU A 31 7.98 -16.51 6.63
CA LEU A 31 6.85 -16.06 5.83
C LEU A 31 7.10 -16.37 4.35
N PRO A 32 6.06 -16.81 3.60
CA PRO A 32 6.18 -16.93 2.17
C PRO A 32 6.44 -15.55 1.55
N PRO A 33 7.10 -15.49 0.38
CA PRO A 33 7.24 -14.25 -0.35
C PRO A 33 5.88 -13.60 -0.60
N ALA A 34 5.77 -12.31 -0.30
CA ALA A 34 4.51 -11.57 -0.42
C ALA A 34 4.70 -10.25 -1.18
N LEU A 35 3.72 -9.93 -2.03
CA LEU A 35 3.60 -8.66 -2.72
C LEU A 35 2.34 -7.94 -2.24
N ILE A 36 2.47 -6.69 -1.81
CA ILE A 36 1.37 -5.83 -1.38
C ILE A 36 1.22 -4.69 -2.38
N LEU A 37 0.05 -4.63 -3.04
CA LEU A 37 -0.33 -3.55 -3.96
C LEU A 37 -1.38 -2.68 -3.27
N ILE A 38 -1.07 -1.42 -3.01
CA ILE A 38 -1.94 -0.55 -2.22
C ILE A 38 -1.91 0.90 -2.69
N GLY A 39 -3.04 1.60 -2.60
CA GLY A 39 -3.14 3.01 -2.92
C GLY A 39 -2.62 3.89 -1.79
N SER A 40 -1.98 5.02 -2.10
CA SER A 40 -1.45 5.93 -1.06
C SER A 40 -2.55 6.68 -0.28
N LYS A 41 -3.79 6.68 -0.78
CA LYS A 41 -4.97 7.22 -0.08
C LYS A 41 -5.83 6.13 0.55
N ASP A 42 -5.35 4.88 0.57
CA ASP A 42 -6.02 3.79 1.28
C ASP A 42 -5.80 3.94 2.80
N GLU A 43 -6.85 3.74 3.58
CA GLU A 43 -6.77 3.77 5.04
C GLU A 43 -5.88 2.66 5.60
N PHE A 44 -5.71 1.55 4.88
CA PHE A 44 -4.88 0.42 5.28
C PHE A 44 -3.39 0.62 4.94
N PHE A 45 -3.02 1.70 4.26
CA PHE A 45 -1.64 1.97 3.85
C PHE A 45 -0.64 1.90 5.02
N PRO A 46 -0.88 2.52 6.18
CA PRO A 46 0.05 2.45 7.31
C PRO A 46 0.22 1.03 7.87
N ALA A 47 -0.85 0.25 7.92
CA ALA A 47 -0.83 -1.13 8.42
C ALA A 47 -0.01 -2.05 7.48
N CYS A 48 -0.15 -1.87 6.17
CA CYS A 48 0.64 -2.58 5.16
C CYS A 48 2.13 -2.22 5.23
N GLN A 49 2.47 -0.96 5.51
CA GLN A 49 3.85 -0.55 5.72
C GLN A 49 4.45 -1.24 6.95
N GLU A 50 3.70 -1.30 8.06
CA GLU A 50 4.13 -2.00 9.27
C GLU A 50 4.38 -3.50 9.03
N PHE A 51 3.46 -4.17 8.32
CA PHE A 51 3.61 -5.57 7.95
C PHE A 51 4.87 -5.79 7.10
N CYS A 52 5.12 -4.93 6.11
CA CYS A 52 6.28 -5.04 5.23
C CYS A 52 7.59 -4.80 5.99
N ALA A 53 7.62 -3.82 6.91
CA ALA A 53 8.77 -3.58 7.76
C ALA A 53 9.10 -4.80 8.63
N LYS A 54 8.11 -5.33 9.38
CA LYS A 54 8.27 -6.52 10.21
C LYS A 54 8.65 -7.76 9.42
N GLY A 55 8.04 -7.98 8.25
CA GLY A 55 8.37 -9.09 7.37
C GLY A 55 9.83 -9.05 6.88
N LYS A 56 10.32 -7.86 6.51
CA LYS A 56 11.72 -7.63 6.12
C LYS A 56 12.69 -7.81 7.29
N GLU A 57 12.35 -7.33 8.49
CA GLU A 57 13.15 -7.54 9.71
C GLU A 57 13.34 -9.03 10.03
N LEU A 58 12.32 -9.85 9.76
CA LEU A 58 12.39 -11.30 9.92
C LEU A 58 13.06 -12.03 8.74
N GLY A 59 13.60 -11.29 7.76
CA GLY A 59 14.32 -11.83 6.60
C GLY A 59 13.43 -12.43 5.52
N SER A 60 12.12 -12.16 5.53
CA SER A 60 11.19 -12.65 4.52
C SER A 60 11.11 -11.70 3.33
N ARG A 61 10.93 -12.23 2.12
CA ARG A 61 10.80 -11.42 0.89
C ARG A 61 9.41 -10.79 0.84
N VAL A 62 9.28 -9.58 1.37
CA VAL A 62 8.04 -8.79 1.30
C VAL A 62 8.27 -7.53 0.49
N GLU A 63 7.48 -7.37 -0.56
CA GLU A 63 7.50 -6.21 -1.45
C GLU A 63 6.20 -5.41 -1.27
N ILE A 64 6.32 -4.08 -1.25
CA ILE A 64 5.16 -3.17 -1.18
C ILE A 64 5.27 -2.16 -2.32
N GLU A 65 4.19 -2.00 -3.07
CA GLU A 65 4.09 -1.05 -4.16
C GLU A 65 2.91 -0.12 -3.91
N ALA A 66 3.24 1.17 -3.80
CA ALA A 66 2.29 2.22 -3.50
C ALA A 66 1.84 2.91 -4.79
N TYR A 67 0.54 3.03 -4.98
CA TYR A 67 -0.07 3.69 -6.13
C TYR A 67 -0.54 5.07 -5.70
N GLU A 68 0.17 6.10 -6.18
CA GLU A 68 -0.06 7.47 -5.74
C GLU A 68 -1.48 7.95 -6.06
N GLY A 69 -2.16 8.49 -5.05
CA GLY A 69 -3.48 9.08 -5.18
C GLY A 69 -4.63 8.09 -5.27
N GLN A 70 -4.37 6.79 -5.23
CA GLN A 70 -5.39 5.76 -5.38
C GLN A 70 -6.09 5.41 -4.05
N PRO A 71 -7.44 5.27 -4.05
CA PRO A 71 -8.22 4.88 -2.88
C PRO A 71 -8.27 3.36 -2.68
N HIS A 72 -9.00 2.91 -1.66
CA HIS A 72 -9.29 1.49 -1.47
C HIS A 72 -9.98 0.88 -2.70
N ALA A 73 -9.64 -0.37 -3.03
CA ALA A 73 -10.18 -1.13 -4.17
C ALA A 73 -9.95 -0.51 -5.57
N PHE A 74 -8.96 0.38 -5.73
CA PHE A 74 -8.64 1.03 -7.02
C PHE A 74 -8.33 0.03 -8.15
N PHE A 75 -7.77 -1.13 -7.81
CA PHE A 75 -7.33 -2.18 -8.74
C PHE A 75 -8.49 -2.90 -9.44
N ASN A 76 -9.75 -2.68 -9.07
CA ASN A 76 -10.90 -3.28 -9.76
C ASN A 76 -11.25 -2.58 -11.08
N ASN A 77 -10.69 -1.40 -11.34
CA ASN A 77 -11.01 -0.60 -12.52
C ASN A 77 -9.79 -0.45 -13.43
N ALA A 78 -10.02 -0.43 -14.74
CA ALA A 78 -9.02 -0.01 -15.69
C ALA A 78 -8.63 1.46 -15.42
N PRO A 79 -7.36 1.86 -15.58
CA PRO A 79 -6.23 1.06 -16.07
C PRO A 79 -5.44 0.31 -14.97
N TRP A 80 -5.89 0.37 -13.72
CA TRP A 80 -5.11 -0.16 -12.59
C TRP A 80 -5.24 -1.67 -12.45
N MET A 81 -6.36 -2.24 -12.89
CA MET A 81 -6.56 -3.69 -12.93
C MET A 81 -5.47 -4.38 -13.74
N GLU A 82 -5.28 -3.97 -14.99
CA GLU A 82 -4.29 -4.57 -15.89
C GLU A 82 -2.88 -4.41 -15.32
N LYS A 83 -2.59 -3.24 -14.75
CA LYS A 83 -1.28 -2.96 -14.18
C LYS A 83 -0.96 -3.78 -12.93
N THR A 84 -1.92 -3.91 -12.02
CA THR A 84 -1.74 -4.72 -10.81
C THR A 84 -1.60 -6.19 -11.13
N ILE A 85 -2.32 -6.70 -12.14
CA ILE A 85 -2.17 -8.06 -12.64
C ILE A 85 -0.79 -8.27 -13.26
N LEU A 86 -0.33 -7.37 -14.14
CA LEU A 86 1.01 -7.45 -14.72
C LEU A 86 2.10 -7.47 -13.65
N ARG A 87 1.96 -6.64 -12.61
CA ARG A 87 2.91 -6.61 -11.50
C ARG A 87 2.90 -7.90 -10.67
N ALA A 88 1.72 -8.48 -10.47
CA ALA A 88 1.59 -9.78 -9.82
C ALA A 88 2.25 -10.89 -10.65
N ASP A 89 2.07 -10.89 -11.98
CA ASP A 89 2.71 -11.84 -12.89
C ASP A 89 4.24 -11.75 -12.81
N GLU A 90 4.82 -10.54 -12.83
CA GLU A 90 6.26 -10.34 -12.67
C GLU A 90 6.79 -10.90 -11.34
N PHE A 91 6.04 -10.67 -10.26
CA PHE A 91 6.40 -11.20 -8.94
C PHE A 91 6.34 -12.73 -8.91
N LEU A 92 5.27 -13.34 -9.41
CA LEU A 92 5.13 -14.79 -9.45
C LEU A 92 6.17 -15.45 -10.37
N LYS A 93 6.53 -14.81 -11.49
CA LYS A 93 7.65 -15.23 -12.35
C LYS A 93 8.98 -15.19 -11.63
N SER A 94 9.23 -14.13 -10.86
CA SER A 94 10.47 -14.01 -10.08
C SER A 94 10.61 -15.06 -8.98
N LEU A 95 9.53 -15.75 -8.64
CA LEU A 95 9.51 -16.90 -7.72
C LEU A 95 9.58 -18.24 -8.45
N GLY A 96 9.53 -18.25 -9.79
CA GLY A 96 9.51 -19.45 -10.62
C GLY A 96 8.15 -20.14 -10.70
N TYR A 97 7.06 -19.51 -10.27
CA TYR A 97 5.72 -20.10 -10.34
C TYR A 97 5.09 -20.02 -11.73
N LEU A 98 5.52 -19.06 -12.55
CA LEU A 98 5.00 -18.85 -13.90
C LEU A 98 6.13 -18.94 -14.92
N ALA A 99 5.89 -19.68 -16.00
CA ALA A 99 6.81 -19.82 -17.13
C ALA A 99 6.36 -19.03 -18.38
N GLU A 100 5.06 -18.73 -18.49
CA GLU A 100 4.47 -18.11 -19.68
C GLU A 100 4.46 -16.57 -19.62
N GLU A 101 4.39 -15.92 -20.77
CA GLU A 101 4.21 -14.47 -20.87
C GLU A 101 2.80 -14.02 -20.42
N PRO A 102 2.66 -12.79 -19.85
CA PRO A 102 1.38 -12.30 -19.39
C PRO A 102 0.41 -12.18 -20.57
N LYS A 103 -0.80 -12.74 -20.45
CA LYS A 103 -1.84 -12.61 -21.48
C LYS A 103 -2.58 -11.27 -21.43
N VAL A 104 -2.30 -10.46 -20.41
CA VAL A 104 -2.93 -9.15 -20.20
C VAL A 104 -2.19 -8.09 -21.01
N THR A 105 -2.94 -7.31 -21.80
CA THR A 105 -2.40 -6.18 -22.55
C THR A 105 -2.14 -5.00 -21.60
N PRO A 106 -0.95 -4.38 -21.63
CA PRO A 106 -0.68 -3.22 -20.78
C PRO A 106 -1.57 -2.03 -21.16
N PRO A 107 -2.11 -1.29 -20.18
CA PRO A 107 -2.94 -0.14 -20.45
C PRO A 107 -2.07 0.97 -21.06
N THR A 108 -2.46 1.44 -22.25
CA THR A 108 -1.75 2.52 -22.95
C THR A 108 -2.02 3.83 -22.21
N GLY A 109 -1.01 4.35 -21.49
CA GLY A 109 -1.04 5.71 -20.89
C GLY A 109 -1.31 5.80 -19.38
N ALA A 110 -1.17 4.73 -18.60
CA ALA A 110 -1.42 4.77 -17.16
C ALA A 110 -0.28 5.44 -16.35
N PRO A 111 -0.58 6.17 -15.25
CA PRO A 111 0.44 6.77 -14.39
C PRO A 111 1.32 5.70 -13.73
N GLN A 112 2.62 5.97 -13.57
CA GLN A 112 3.58 5.03 -13.00
C GLN A 112 3.30 4.75 -11.51
N ALA A 113 3.64 3.54 -11.07
CA ALA A 113 3.55 3.17 -9.66
C ALA A 113 4.90 3.51 -9.05
N THR A 114 4.92 4.03 -7.83
CA THR A 114 6.16 4.47 -7.20
C THR A 114 6.81 3.25 -6.52
N PRO A 115 7.97 2.78 -6.99
CA PRO A 115 8.65 1.67 -6.33
C PRO A 115 9.26 2.18 -5.03
N GLY A 116 8.92 1.52 -3.92
CA GLY A 116 9.47 1.83 -2.61
C GLY A 116 8.62 2.79 -1.80
N GLY A 117 8.06 2.27 -0.71
CA GLY A 117 7.43 3.06 0.35
C GLY A 117 8.43 3.94 1.09
N ALA A 118 8.97 4.96 0.41
CA ALA A 118 9.50 6.13 1.08
C ALA A 118 8.29 6.97 1.54
N PRO A 119 8.23 7.39 2.81
CA PRO A 119 7.20 8.30 3.27
C PRO A 119 7.29 9.60 2.45
N PRO A 120 6.17 10.32 2.23
CA PRO A 120 6.21 11.61 1.57
C PRO A 120 7.19 12.51 2.35
N ALA A 121 8.23 12.98 1.67
CA ALA A 121 9.08 14.03 2.19
C ALA A 121 8.16 15.20 2.59
N LYS A 122 8.11 15.48 3.89
CA LYS A 122 7.44 16.66 4.43
C LYS A 122 7.84 17.85 3.58
N GLY A 123 6.84 18.55 3.03
CA GLY A 123 7.03 19.78 2.28
C GLY A 123 7.98 20.70 3.06
N GLN A 124 9.13 20.98 2.45
CA GLN A 124 9.99 22.04 2.94
C GLN A 124 9.20 23.34 2.78
N GLY A 125 8.96 23.99 3.91
CA GLY A 125 8.24 25.24 3.99
C GLY A 125 8.85 26.27 3.06
N LYS A 126 7.98 27.13 2.53
CA LYS A 126 8.37 28.37 1.86
C LYS A 126 9.31 29.15 2.78
N ALA A 127 10.61 29.08 2.49
CA ALA A 127 11.58 30.01 3.04
C ALA A 127 11.28 31.38 2.42
N ALA A 128 10.89 32.32 3.27
CA ALA A 128 10.88 33.74 2.96
C ALA A 128 12.25 34.16 2.43
N THR A 129 12.29 34.91 1.34
CA THR A 129 13.47 35.69 0.97
C THR A 129 13.02 37.09 0.56
N GLY A 130 13.35 38.00 1.46
CA GLY A 130 13.58 39.43 1.33
C GLY A 130 13.20 40.11 0.03
N ASN A 131 12.23 41.02 0.14
CA ASN A 131 12.20 42.23 -0.65
C ASN A 131 13.42 43.09 -0.28
N ALA A 132 14.41 43.15 -1.15
CA ALA A 132 15.45 44.17 -1.12
C ALA A 132 15.65 44.68 -2.55
N GLY A 133 15.00 45.81 -2.86
CA GLY A 133 15.28 46.53 -4.10
C GLY A 133 14.18 47.47 -4.55
N ARG A 134 14.13 48.68 -3.96
CA ARG A 134 13.93 49.93 -4.73
C ARG A 134 14.06 51.18 -3.86
N ARG A 135 15.11 51.95 -4.21
CA ARG A 135 15.30 53.41 -4.07
C ARG A 135 15.66 53.96 -2.70
#